data_AF-A0A970H375-F1
#
_entry.id   AF-A0A970H375-F1
#
_cell.length_a   1.000
_cell.length_b   1.000
_cell.length_c   1.000
_cell.angle_alpha   90.00
_cell.angle_beta   90.00
_cell.angle_gamma   90.00
#
_symmetry.space_group_name_H-M   'P 1'
#
loop_
_entity.id
_entity.type
_entity.pdbx_description
1 polymer ?
#
loop_
_entity_poly.entity_id
_entity_poly.type
_entity_poly.pdbx_seq_one_letter_code
_entity_poly.pdbx_strand_id
1 'polypeptide(L)'
;VKRFGAIKDYEQNSDKSIQELITIALYYEGVDTEKAKEILNTILEKDKDNAYAYYHLGRILLDEFDKQGIDYIYKAIERNDGFAVEGFDLIGTYCIKAGLQEELEEYRRNIVDMGQKAVDKSRAIAELNKEDKVVPHDLDKKTLDEILQYMTTEGKGKLAKIMLVKKIAGELYTYVFLIKFANYEDEDLPEIFNKIYTYLDLREEQFTLLAIFDESKLKGCTKGLKTVLFGRICNRITR
;
A
#
# COMPACT_ATOMS: atom_id res chain seq x y z
N VAL A 1 -10.35 -14.21 -17.39
CA VAL A 1 -9.91 -13.59 -18.65
C VAL A 1 -8.74 -12.62 -18.44
N LYS A 2 -8.77 -11.70 -17.47
CA LYS A 2 -7.64 -10.77 -17.17
C LYS A 2 -6.36 -11.46 -16.65
N ARG A 3 -6.47 -12.38 -15.67
CA ARG A 3 -5.34 -13.19 -15.11
C ARG A 3 -4.47 -13.86 -16.19
N PHE A 4 -5.10 -14.65 -17.06
CA PHE A 4 -4.39 -15.38 -18.13
C PHE A 4 -3.80 -14.44 -19.20
N GLY A 5 -4.41 -13.28 -19.43
CA GLY A 5 -3.87 -12.27 -20.34
C GLY A 5 -2.57 -11.67 -19.81
N ALA A 6 -2.54 -11.27 -18.54
CA ALA A 6 -1.35 -10.72 -17.89
C ALA A 6 -0.20 -11.74 -17.80
N ILE A 7 -0.51 -12.99 -17.49
CA ILE A 7 0.47 -14.11 -17.52
C ILE A 7 1.07 -14.25 -18.92
N LYS A 8 0.24 -14.33 -19.96
CA LYS A 8 0.72 -14.50 -21.33
C LYS A 8 1.56 -13.32 -21.81
N ASP A 9 1.19 -12.10 -21.44
CA ASP A 9 1.94 -10.89 -21.74
C ASP A 9 3.32 -10.89 -21.06
N TYR A 10 3.37 -11.31 -19.79
CA TYR A 10 4.63 -11.49 -19.06
C TYR A 10 5.55 -12.56 -19.69
N GLU A 11 4.99 -13.69 -20.13
CA GLU A 11 5.74 -14.75 -20.80
C GLU A 11 6.35 -14.29 -22.14
N GLN A 12 5.78 -13.26 -22.75
CA GLN A 12 6.29 -12.64 -23.99
C GLN A 12 7.26 -11.49 -23.71
N ASN A 13 7.08 -10.76 -22.61
CA ASN A 13 7.95 -9.69 -22.18
C ASN A 13 8.04 -9.65 -20.64
N SER A 14 9.16 -10.11 -20.10
CA SER A 14 9.39 -10.17 -18.66
C SER A 14 9.91 -8.86 -18.06
N ASP A 15 10.29 -7.88 -18.88
CA ASP A 15 10.70 -6.56 -18.36
C ASP A 15 9.46 -5.73 -18.03
N LYS A 16 9.08 -5.84 -16.76
CA LYS A 16 7.91 -5.20 -16.17
C LYS A 16 8.31 -4.33 -14.99
N SER A 17 7.48 -3.33 -14.69
CA SER A 17 7.61 -2.57 -13.46
C SER A 17 7.40 -3.47 -12.24
N ILE A 18 7.96 -3.10 -11.09
CA ILE A 18 7.77 -3.85 -9.83
C ILE A 18 6.29 -4.07 -9.52
N GLN A 19 5.45 -3.06 -9.76
CA GLN A 19 4.02 -3.14 -9.51
C GLN A 19 3.30 -4.17 -10.42
N GLU A 20 3.67 -4.22 -11.69
CA GLU A 20 3.18 -5.24 -12.61
C GLU A 20 3.68 -6.63 -12.18
N LEU A 21 4.95 -6.76 -11.81
CA LEU A 21 5.52 -8.02 -11.33
C LEU A 21 4.82 -8.54 -10.08
N ILE A 22 4.46 -7.67 -9.12
CA ILE A 22 3.69 -8.07 -7.94
C ILE A 22 2.33 -8.65 -8.37
N THR A 23 1.62 -7.95 -9.25
CA THR A 23 0.32 -8.41 -9.75
C THR A 23 0.45 -9.76 -10.46
N ILE A 24 1.48 -9.93 -11.29
CA ILE A 24 1.74 -11.17 -12.03
C ILE A 24 2.12 -12.30 -11.07
N ALA A 25 2.94 -12.06 -10.06
CA ALA A 25 3.28 -13.07 -9.05
C ALA A 25 2.04 -13.59 -8.33
N LEU A 26 1.13 -12.69 -7.92
CA LEU A 26 -0.15 -13.07 -7.30
C LEU A 26 -1.06 -13.84 -8.27
N TYR A 27 -0.96 -13.57 -9.56
CA TYR A 27 -1.63 -14.36 -10.59
C TYR A 27 -1.00 -15.73 -10.83
N TYR A 28 0.25 -15.97 -10.46
CA TYR A 28 0.83 -17.31 -10.48
C TYR A 28 0.59 -18.07 -9.18
N GLU A 29 0.35 -17.40 -8.07
CA GLU A 29 0.09 -18.04 -6.79
C GLU A 29 -1.12 -19.00 -6.86
N GLY A 30 -0.93 -20.23 -6.36
CA GLY A 30 -1.92 -21.31 -6.43
C GLY A 30 -2.14 -21.93 -7.82
N VAL A 31 -1.41 -21.48 -8.86
CA VAL A 31 -1.39 -22.08 -10.20
C VAL A 31 0.00 -22.64 -10.52
N ASP A 32 1.04 -21.81 -10.35
CA ASP A 32 2.44 -22.19 -10.44
C ASP A 32 3.22 -21.41 -9.37
N THR A 33 3.25 -21.99 -8.17
CA THR A 33 3.85 -21.36 -6.99
C THR A 33 5.36 -21.15 -7.16
N GLU A 34 6.05 -22.02 -7.88
CA GLU A 34 7.48 -21.83 -8.18
C GLU A 34 7.71 -20.61 -9.07
N LYS A 35 6.86 -20.42 -10.09
CA LYS A 35 6.93 -19.21 -10.92
C LYS A 35 6.62 -17.94 -10.13
N ALA A 36 5.66 -17.99 -9.22
CA ALA A 36 5.39 -16.88 -8.31
C ALA A 36 6.63 -16.52 -7.48
N LYS A 37 7.30 -17.52 -6.88
CA LYS A 37 8.55 -17.32 -6.13
C LYS A 37 9.68 -16.74 -6.99
N GLU A 38 9.85 -17.19 -8.24
CA GLU A 38 10.85 -16.64 -9.17
C GLU A 38 10.62 -15.14 -9.44
N ILE A 39 9.36 -14.75 -9.67
CA ILE A 39 9.00 -13.35 -9.92
C ILE A 39 9.22 -12.49 -8.67
N LEU A 40 8.86 -12.99 -7.50
CA LEU A 40 9.08 -12.27 -6.23
C LEU A 40 10.57 -12.10 -5.92
N ASN A 41 11.40 -13.10 -6.23
CA ASN A 41 12.86 -12.95 -6.16
C ASN A 41 13.39 -11.92 -7.16
N THR A 42 12.85 -11.88 -8.38
CA THR A 42 13.19 -10.84 -9.36
C THR A 42 12.84 -9.43 -8.85
N ILE A 43 11.73 -9.30 -8.11
CA ILE A 43 11.39 -8.03 -7.44
C ILE A 43 12.46 -7.68 -6.40
N LEU A 44 12.87 -8.63 -5.55
CA LEU A 44 13.92 -8.41 -4.54
C LEU A 44 15.30 -8.12 -5.15
N GLU A 45 15.59 -8.60 -6.36
CA GLU A 45 16.80 -8.22 -7.10
C GLU A 45 16.76 -6.76 -7.58
N LYS A 46 15.58 -6.29 -8.03
CA LYS A 46 15.35 -4.90 -8.46
C LYS A 46 15.24 -3.93 -7.28
N ASP A 47 14.65 -4.38 -6.17
CA ASP A 47 14.38 -3.62 -4.95
C ASP A 47 14.54 -4.54 -3.74
N LYS A 48 15.71 -4.48 -3.10
CA LYS A 48 16.09 -5.39 -2.00
C LYS A 48 15.29 -5.19 -0.73
N ASP A 49 14.60 -4.06 -0.58
CA ASP A 49 13.81 -3.74 0.61
C ASP A 49 12.30 -3.81 0.31
N ASN A 50 11.91 -4.48 -0.78
CA ASN A 50 10.51 -4.56 -1.18
C ASN A 50 9.66 -5.38 -0.19
N ALA A 51 8.85 -4.69 0.62
CA ALA A 51 8.01 -5.33 1.64
C ALA A 51 6.99 -6.33 1.07
N TYR A 52 6.39 -6.04 -0.10
CA TYR A 52 5.44 -6.93 -0.75
C TYR A 52 6.08 -8.25 -1.18
N ALA A 53 7.28 -8.19 -1.78
CA ALA A 53 7.98 -9.39 -2.18
C ALA A 53 8.35 -10.26 -0.98
N TYR A 54 8.84 -9.65 0.10
CA TYR A 54 9.07 -10.35 1.37
C TYR A 54 7.79 -10.98 1.92
N TYR A 55 6.69 -10.24 1.94
CA TYR A 55 5.41 -10.71 2.49
C TYR A 55 4.89 -11.93 1.73
N HIS A 56 4.80 -11.85 0.41
CA HIS A 56 4.26 -12.94 -0.40
C HIS A 56 5.19 -14.16 -0.46
N LEU A 57 6.52 -13.97 -0.49
CA LEU A 57 7.46 -15.09 -0.35
C LEU A 57 7.30 -15.76 1.01
N GLY A 58 7.21 -14.97 2.08
CA GLY A 58 7.00 -15.48 3.43
C GLY A 58 5.73 -16.32 3.52
N ARG A 59 4.61 -15.79 3.03
CA ARG A 59 3.32 -16.50 3.01
C ARG A 59 3.40 -17.83 2.27
N ILE A 60 3.95 -17.82 1.05
CA ILE A 60 4.12 -19.03 0.24
C ILE A 60 4.95 -20.08 0.99
N LEU A 61 6.08 -19.68 1.59
CA LEU A 61 6.94 -20.58 2.35
C LEU A 61 6.20 -21.18 3.57
N LEU A 62 5.45 -20.36 4.31
CA LEU A 62 4.66 -20.84 5.45
C LEU A 62 3.56 -21.83 5.02
N ASP A 63 2.91 -21.60 3.88
CA ASP A 63 1.92 -22.52 3.30
C ASP A 63 2.55 -23.86 2.85
N GLU A 64 3.81 -23.82 2.38
CA GLU A 64 4.65 -24.99 2.08
C GLU A 64 5.26 -25.65 3.34
N PHE A 65 4.89 -25.16 4.52
CA PHE A 65 5.42 -25.55 5.82
C PHE A 65 6.93 -25.27 6.05
N ASP A 66 7.54 -24.40 5.25
CA ASP A 66 8.91 -23.94 5.45
C ASP A 66 8.98 -22.79 6.46
N LYS A 67 9.64 -23.05 7.59
CA LYS A 67 9.81 -22.09 8.69
C LYS A 67 10.57 -20.82 8.30
N GLN A 68 11.35 -20.84 7.22
CA GLN A 68 12.02 -19.63 6.72
C GLN A 68 11.02 -18.52 6.39
N GLY A 69 9.78 -18.87 6.07
CA GLY A 69 8.72 -17.89 5.82
C GLY A 69 8.51 -16.91 6.99
N ILE A 70 8.78 -17.31 8.23
CA ILE A 70 8.67 -16.43 9.41
C ILE A 70 9.59 -15.21 9.28
N ASP A 71 10.86 -15.42 8.90
CA ASP A 71 11.85 -14.35 8.74
C ASP A 71 11.47 -13.40 7.59
N TYR A 72 10.95 -13.95 6.49
CA TYR A 72 10.43 -13.17 5.37
C TYR A 72 9.25 -12.28 5.79
N ILE A 73 8.30 -12.81 6.59
CA ILE A 73 7.18 -12.02 7.10
C ILE A 73 7.68 -10.91 8.04
N TYR A 74 8.61 -11.20 8.96
CA TYR A 74 9.18 -10.15 9.81
C TYR A 74 9.86 -9.05 9.01
N LYS A 75 10.65 -9.42 7.99
CA LYS A 75 11.25 -8.44 7.08
C LYS A 75 10.20 -7.57 6.42
N ALA A 76 9.09 -8.14 5.95
CA ALA A 76 8.00 -7.37 5.37
C ALA A 76 7.43 -6.34 6.36
N ILE A 77 7.17 -6.76 7.61
CA ILE A 77 6.62 -5.90 8.67
C ILE A 77 7.59 -4.77 9.04
N GLU A 78 8.90 -5.05 9.10
CA GLU A 78 9.92 -4.04 9.37
C GLU A 78 9.98 -2.93 8.31
N ARG A 79 9.69 -3.25 7.04
CA ARG A 79 9.70 -2.27 5.94
C ARG A 79 8.35 -1.59 5.75
N ASN A 80 7.26 -2.33 5.93
CA ASN A 80 5.90 -1.82 5.85
C ASN A 80 5.05 -2.43 6.97
N ASP A 81 4.79 -1.64 8.00
CA ASP A 81 4.01 -2.02 9.16
C ASP A 81 2.51 -2.23 8.85
N GLY A 82 2.05 -1.87 7.64
CA GLY A 82 0.76 -2.27 7.11
C GLY A 82 0.57 -3.79 7.08
N PHE A 83 1.66 -4.56 6.95
CA PHE A 83 1.63 -6.02 7.02
C PHE A 83 1.62 -6.59 8.44
N ALA A 84 1.75 -5.77 9.49
CA ALA A 84 1.89 -6.28 10.86
C ALA A 84 0.73 -7.18 11.27
N VAL A 85 -0.51 -6.73 11.10
CA VAL A 85 -1.69 -7.47 11.56
C VAL A 85 -1.81 -8.82 10.84
N GLU A 86 -1.78 -8.81 9.51
CA GLU A 86 -1.92 -10.03 8.69
C GLU A 86 -0.69 -10.95 8.82
N GLY A 87 0.51 -10.38 8.80
CA GLY A 87 1.76 -11.11 8.95
C GLY A 87 1.88 -11.80 10.31
N PHE A 88 1.48 -11.13 11.39
CA PHE A 88 1.44 -11.77 12.70
C PHE A 88 0.42 -12.91 12.76
N ASP A 89 -0.78 -12.73 12.20
CA ASP A 89 -1.78 -13.81 12.14
C ASP A 89 -1.26 -15.04 11.36
N LEU A 90 -0.54 -14.81 10.26
CA LEU A 90 0.12 -15.86 9.48
C LEU A 90 1.17 -16.62 10.31
N ILE A 91 2.09 -15.91 10.96
CA ILE A 91 3.13 -16.53 11.79
C ILE A 91 2.50 -17.34 12.94
N GLY A 92 1.54 -16.76 13.66
CA GLY A 92 0.86 -17.43 14.77
C GLY A 92 0.14 -18.70 14.31
N THR A 93 -0.60 -18.62 13.21
CA THR A 93 -1.30 -19.75 12.61
C THR A 93 -0.33 -20.86 12.19
N TYR A 94 0.79 -20.50 11.54
CA TYR A 94 1.82 -21.46 11.16
C TYR A 94 2.44 -22.16 12.38
N CYS A 95 2.87 -21.39 13.41
CA CYS A 95 3.51 -21.95 14.59
C CYS A 95 2.58 -22.93 15.32
N ILE A 96 1.28 -22.62 15.41
CA ILE A 96 0.27 -23.52 15.98
C ILE A 96 0.16 -24.81 15.15
N LYS A 97 0.06 -24.70 13.82
CA LYS A 97 -0.07 -25.86 12.92
C LYS A 97 1.18 -26.75 12.90
N ALA A 98 2.36 -26.15 12.98
CA ALA A 98 3.65 -26.84 12.90
C ALA A 98 4.17 -27.31 14.26
N GLY A 99 3.51 -26.96 15.38
CA GLY A 99 3.93 -27.34 16.73
C GLY A 99 5.20 -26.63 17.22
N LEU A 100 5.49 -25.45 16.67
CA LEU A 100 6.71 -24.67 16.93
C LEU A 100 6.54 -23.78 18.17
N GLN A 101 6.70 -24.38 19.35
CA GLN A 101 6.42 -23.73 20.62
C GLN A 101 7.41 -22.61 20.98
N GLU A 102 8.69 -22.74 20.60
CA GLU A 102 9.73 -21.74 20.89
C GLU A 102 9.51 -20.48 20.04
N GLU A 103 9.23 -20.65 18.75
CA GLU A 103 8.92 -19.57 17.81
C GLU A 103 7.61 -18.86 18.19
N LEU A 104 6.63 -19.58 18.76
CA LEU A 104 5.41 -18.98 19.26
C LEU A 104 5.66 -18.03 20.45
N GLU A 105 6.63 -18.34 21.31
CA GLU A 105 7.02 -17.46 22.42
C GLU A 105 7.75 -16.20 21.93
N GLU A 106 8.58 -16.32 20.90
CA GLU A 106 9.21 -15.17 20.24
C GLU A 106 8.18 -14.30 19.53
N TYR A 107 7.27 -14.92 18.78
CA TYR A 107 6.10 -14.28 18.19
C TYR A 107 5.28 -13.48 19.21
N ARG A 108 4.99 -14.06 20.38
CA ARG A 108 4.24 -13.38 21.44
C ARG A 108 4.92 -12.11 21.92
N ARG A 109 6.27 -12.10 21.99
CA ARG A 109 7.03 -10.88 22.35
C ARG A 109 6.94 -9.83 21.24
N ASN A 110 7.11 -10.25 20.00
CA ASN A 110 7.12 -9.33 18.85
C ASN A 110 5.73 -8.73 18.56
N ILE A 111 4.64 -9.49 18.74
CA ILE A 111 3.27 -8.97 18.61
C ILE A 111 3.01 -7.81 19.58
N VAL A 112 3.51 -7.91 20.81
CA VAL A 112 3.23 -6.91 21.84
C VAL A 112 3.94 -5.60 21.52
N ASP A 113 5.19 -5.66 21.04
CA ASP A 113 5.94 -4.45 20.73
C ASP A 113 5.60 -3.88 19.34
N MET A 114 5.66 -4.70 18.29
CA MET A 114 5.46 -4.25 16.91
C MET A 114 3.98 -4.17 16.53
N GLY A 115 3.16 -5.14 16.98
CA GLY A 115 1.73 -5.18 16.65
C GLY A 115 0.97 -4.02 17.29
N GLN A 116 1.24 -3.71 18.56
CA GLN A 116 0.62 -2.55 19.22
C GLN A 116 1.05 -1.23 18.56
N LYS A 117 2.35 -1.07 18.26
CA LYS A 117 2.86 0.11 17.53
C LYS A 117 2.22 0.25 16.16
N ALA A 118 2.10 -0.84 15.40
CA ALA A 118 1.50 -0.83 14.07
C ALA A 118 -0.01 -0.53 14.11
N VAL A 119 -0.74 -1.10 15.08
CA VAL A 119 -2.18 -0.81 15.28
C VAL A 119 -2.39 0.65 15.66
N ASP A 120 -1.56 1.18 16.58
CA ASP A 120 -1.66 2.58 17.00
C ASP A 120 -1.26 3.54 15.88
N LYS A 121 -0.19 3.21 15.11
CA LYS A 121 0.20 3.97 13.92
C LYS A 121 -0.88 3.94 12.86
N SER A 122 -1.38 2.76 12.50
CA SER A 122 -2.46 2.58 11.51
C SER A 122 -3.70 3.36 11.92
N ARG A 123 -4.16 3.24 13.17
CA ARG A 123 -5.28 4.05 13.69
C ARG A 123 -5.00 5.55 13.61
N ALA A 124 -3.78 5.96 13.93
CA ALA A 124 -3.40 7.36 13.90
C ALA A 124 -3.36 7.95 12.48
N ILE A 125 -3.08 7.16 11.43
CA ILE A 125 -2.86 7.68 10.07
C ILE A 125 -3.91 7.27 9.02
N ALA A 126 -4.70 6.22 9.26
CA ALA A 126 -5.61 5.64 8.27
C ALA A 126 -6.83 6.52 7.95
N GLU A 127 -7.26 7.39 8.87
CA GLU A 127 -8.44 8.23 8.71
C GLU A 127 -8.11 9.72 8.81
N LEU A 128 -9.03 10.56 8.34
CA LEU A 128 -9.00 12.01 8.55
C LEU A 128 -10.16 12.44 9.44
N ASN A 129 -9.82 12.95 10.62
CA ASN A 129 -10.71 13.46 11.65
C ASN A 129 -10.61 14.98 11.78
N LYS A 130 -11.64 15.60 12.37
CA LYS A 130 -11.70 17.06 12.57
C LYS A 130 -10.66 17.60 13.54
N GLU A 131 -10.20 16.74 14.43
CA GLU A 131 -9.19 17.06 15.46
C GLU A 131 -7.76 16.82 14.95
N ASP A 132 -7.60 16.20 13.77
CA ASP A 132 -6.28 15.93 13.22
C ASP A 132 -5.56 17.23 12.88
N LYS A 133 -4.25 17.26 13.20
CA LYS A 133 -3.38 18.34 12.76
C LYS A 133 -3.01 18.13 11.30
N VAL A 134 -3.69 18.87 10.43
CA VAL A 134 -3.46 18.86 8.98
C VAL A 134 -2.72 20.14 8.58
N VAL A 135 -1.64 19.99 7.82
CA VAL A 135 -0.82 21.09 7.31
C VAL A 135 -0.61 20.96 5.79
N PRO A 136 -0.22 22.04 5.09
CA PRO A 136 0.20 21.94 3.70
C PRO A 136 1.34 20.92 3.54
N HIS A 137 1.31 20.13 2.48
CA HIS A 137 2.40 19.19 2.17
C HIS A 137 3.70 19.94 1.82
N ASP A 138 4.81 19.25 2.07
CA ASP A 138 6.18 19.70 1.81
C ASP A 138 6.93 18.77 0.82
N LEU A 139 6.23 17.87 0.13
CA LEU A 139 6.78 17.08 -0.99
C LEU A 139 7.46 17.99 -2.02
N ASP A 140 8.61 17.55 -2.51
CA ASP A 140 9.28 18.22 -3.61
C ASP A 140 8.46 18.09 -4.91
N LYS A 141 8.70 19.02 -5.84
CA LYS A 141 7.91 19.12 -7.06
C LYS A 141 8.03 17.88 -7.94
N LYS A 142 9.22 17.27 -8.02
CA LYS A 142 9.46 16.12 -8.90
C LYS A 142 8.64 14.93 -8.41
N THR A 143 8.73 14.61 -7.13
CA THR A 143 7.96 13.54 -6.47
C THR A 143 6.46 13.74 -6.65
N LEU A 144 5.97 14.97 -6.42
CA LEU A 144 4.56 15.28 -6.59
C LEU A 144 4.10 15.13 -8.05
N ASP A 145 4.87 15.63 -9.01
CA ASP A 145 4.53 15.57 -10.44
C ASP A 145 4.50 14.10 -10.92
N GLU A 146 5.43 13.26 -10.48
CA GLU A 146 5.46 11.82 -10.77
C GLU A 146 4.21 11.11 -10.25
N ILE A 147 3.83 11.35 -8.99
CA ILE A 147 2.65 10.74 -8.38
C ILE A 147 1.37 11.21 -9.09
N LEU A 148 1.24 12.52 -9.33
CA LEU A 148 0.08 13.07 -10.01
C LEU A 148 -0.04 12.54 -11.45
N GLN A 149 1.08 12.41 -12.16
CA GLN A 149 1.10 11.82 -13.50
C GLN A 149 0.62 10.37 -13.48
N TYR A 150 1.09 9.56 -12.51
CA TYR A 150 0.63 8.18 -12.36
C TYR A 150 -0.88 8.13 -12.06
N MET A 151 -1.35 8.87 -11.05
CA MET A 151 -2.77 8.91 -10.67
C MET A 151 -3.66 9.37 -11.82
N THR A 152 -3.22 10.36 -12.60
CA THR A 152 -3.96 10.84 -13.77
C THR A 152 -4.04 9.78 -14.87
N THR A 153 -2.94 9.09 -15.14
CA THR A 153 -2.86 8.02 -16.14
C THR A 153 -3.79 6.86 -15.76
N GLU A 154 -3.63 6.31 -14.55
CA GLU A 154 -4.46 5.19 -14.08
C GLU A 154 -5.91 5.60 -13.85
N GLY A 155 -6.14 6.85 -13.48
CA GLY A 155 -7.47 7.42 -13.32
C GLY A 155 -8.30 7.42 -14.61
N LYS A 156 -7.68 7.33 -15.79
CA LYS A 156 -8.37 7.24 -17.11
C LYS A 156 -9.49 8.26 -17.30
N GLY A 157 -9.31 9.48 -16.77
CA GLY A 157 -10.32 10.56 -16.80
C GLY A 157 -11.50 10.39 -15.85
N LYS A 158 -11.52 9.34 -15.02
CA LYS A 158 -12.58 9.06 -14.02
C LYS A 158 -12.35 9.78 -12.69
N LEU A 159 -11.19 10.39 -12.49
CA LEU A 159 -10.89 11.22 -11.31
C LEU A 159 -11.37 12.67 -11.54
N ALA A 160 -12.33 13.12 -10.73
CA ALA A 160 -12.83 14.49 -10.77
C ALA A 160 -11.93 15.48 -10.01
N LYS A 161 -11.28 15.02 -8.93
CA LYS A 161 -10.50 15.89 -8.04
C LYS A 161 -9.43 15.10 -7.30
N ILE A 162 -8.26 15.71 -7.13
CA ILE A 162 -7.19 15.21 -6.27
C ILE A 162 -6.80 16.33 -5.30
N MET A 163 -6.71 15.98 -4.03
CA MET A 163 -6.36 16.86 -2.93
C MET A 163 -5.22 16.22 -2.14
N LEU A 164 -4.28 17.03 -1.65
CA LEU A 164 -3.14 16.53 -0.90
C LEU A 164 -2.88 17.39 0.34
N VAL A 165 -2.63 16.71 1.46
CA VAL A 165 -2.21 17.30 2.73
C VAL A 165 -1.16 16.46 3.42
N LYS A 166 -0.49 17.05 4.40
CA LYS A 166 0.31 16.30 5.38
C LYS A 166 -0.44 16.28 6.70
N LYS A 167 -0.75 15.09 7.19
CA LYS A 167 -1.32 14.86 8.53
C LYS A 167 -0.17 14.58 9.50
N ILE A 168 -0.22 15.21 10.67
CA ILE A 168 0.76 15.04 11.74
C ILE A 168 0.05 14.39 12.94
N ALA A 169 0.60 13.29 13.44
CA ALA A 169 0.09 12.56 14.60
C ALA A 169 1.24 12.25 15.58
N GLY A 170 1.47 13.16 16.54
CA GLY A 170 2.64 13.08 17.42
C GLY A 170 3.94 13.25 16.64
N GLU A 171 4.83 12.25 16.71
CA GLU A 171 6.08 12.19 15.94
C GLU A 171 5.89 11.61 14.53
N LEU A 172 4.71 11.04 14.23
CA LEU A 172 4.39 10.44 12.95
C LEU A 172 3.80 11.46 11.98
N TYR A 173 3.94 11.19 10.68
CA TYR A 173 3.23 11.92 9.64
C TYR A 173 2.81 10.99 8.49
N THR A 174 1.78 11.41 7.75
CA THR A 174 1.41 10.79 6.47
C THR A 174 0.99 11.86 5.47
N TYR A 175 1.28 11.63 4.19
CA TYR A 175 0.74 12.41 3.09
C TYR A 175 -0.59 11.81 2.65
N VAL A 176 -1.67 12.54 2.89
CA VAL A 176 -3.02 12.04 2.59
C VAL A 176 -3.47 12.53 1.22
N PHE A 177 -3.52 11.62 0.26
CA PHE A 177 -4.19 11.84 -1.01
C PHE A 177 -5.68 11.57 -0.88
N LEU A 178 -6.44 12.58 -1.24
CA LEU A 178 -7.88 12.62 -1.19
C LEU A 178 -8.39 12.67 -2.63
N ILE A 179 -9.01 11.59 -3.10
CA ILE A 179 -9.51 11.49 -4.48
C ILE A 179 -11.03 11.51 -4.52
N LYS A 180 -11.57 12.17 -5.55
CA LYS A 180 -13.00 12.14 -5.86
C LYS A 180 -13.17 11.56 -7.25
N PHE A 181 -14.02 10.54 -7.38
CA PHE A 181 -14.40 10.00 -8.68
C PHE A 181 -15.51 10.85 -9.30
N ALA A 182 -15.51 10.93 -10.63
CA ALA A 182 -16.53 11.65 -11.41
C ALA A 182 -17.88 10.93 -11.37
N ASN A 183 -17.86 9.60 -11.37
CA ASN A 183 -19.02 8.73 -11.19
C ASN A 183 -18.64 7.60 -10.24
N TYR A 184 -19.41 7.40 -9.16
CA TYR A 184 -19.17 6.36 -8.15
C TYR A 184 -19.77 4.99 -8.49
N GLU A 185 -20.58 4.91 -9.54
CA GLU A 185 -21.19 3.67 -10.02
C GLU A 185 -20.34 2.95 -11.08
N ASP A 186 -19.18 3.51 -11.41
CA ASP A 186 -18.30 2.95 -12.43
C ASP A 186 -17.65 1.65 -11.93
N GLU A 187 -17.67 0.60 -12.76
CA GLU A 187 -17.20 -0.73 -12.37
C GLU A 187 -15.66 -0.81 -12.26
N ASP A 188 -14.92 0.10 -12.89
CA ASP A 188 -13.45 0.10 -12.86
C ASP A 188 -12.88 0.76 -11.59
N LEU A 189 -13.70 1.43 -10.77
CA LEU A 189 -13.21 2.18 -9.61
C LEU A 189 -12.39 1.34 -8.62
N PRO A 190 -12.78 0.10 -8.27
CA PRO A 190 -11.98 -0.73 -7.37
C PRO A 190 -10.60 -1.03 -7.96
N GLU A 191 -10.52 -1.26 -9.28
CA GLU A 191 -9.24 -1.52 -9.96
C GLU A 191 -8.35 -0.27 -9.96
N ILE A 192 -8.91 0.89 -10.30
CA ILE A 192 -8.19 2.17 -10.31
C ILE A 192 -7.70 2.52 -8.91
N PHE A 193 -8.57 2.40 -7.90
CA PHE A 193 -8.22 2.66 -6.52
C PHE A 193 -7.10 1.75 -6.06
N ASN A 194 -7.20 0.44 -6.33
CA ASN A 194 -6.18 -0.52 -5.95
C ASN A 194 -4.83 -0.22 -6.61
N LYS A 195 -4.80 0.11 -7.90
CA LYS A 195 -3.55 0.46 -8.59
C LYS A 195 -2.90 1.71 -8.01
N ILE A 196 -3.67 2.76 -7.75
CA ILE A 196 -3.15 3.98 -7.12
C ILE A 196 -2.68 3.68 -5.70
N TYR A 197 -3.45 2.90 -4.93
CA TYR A 197 -3.10 2.50 -3.58
C TYR A 197 -1.76 1.74 -3.57
N THR A 198 -1.63 0.67 -4.37
CA THR A 198 -0.40 -0.12 -4.46
C THR A 198 0.78 0.73 -4.93
N TYR A 199 0.57 1.62 -5.90
CA TYR A 199 1.63 2.51 -6.35
C TYR A 199 2.16 3.41 -5.23
N LEU A 200 1.26 3.98 -4.41
CA LEU A 200 1.64 4.81 -3.27
C LEU A 200 2.27 3.99 -2.14
N ASP A 201 1.77 2.78 -1.88
CA ASP A 201 2.25 1.89 -0.82
C ASP A 201 3.65 1.32 -1.10
N LEU A 202 4.06 1.29 -2.37
CA LEU A 202 5.40 0.88 -2.79
C LEU A 202 6.45 2.01 -2.70
N ARG A 203 6.06 3.21 -2.29
CA ARG A 203 6.99 4.34 -2.18
C ARG A 203 7.65 4.39 -0.81
N GLU A 204 8.85 4.98 -0.76
CA GLU A 204 9.53 5.23 0.51
C GLU A 204 8.78 6.25 1.38
N GLU A 205 8.09 7.21 0.77
CA GLU A 205 7.32 8.19 1.54
C GLU A 205 6.00 7.60 2.04
N GLN A 206 5.56 8.02 3.22
CA GLN A 206 4.33 7.51 3.84
C GLN A 206 3.09 8.18 3.26
N PHE A 207 2.27 7.40 2.58
CA PHE A 207 1.02 7.87 1.96
C PHE A 207 -0.22 7.21 2.56
N THR A 208 -1.33 7.91 2.46
CA THR A 208 -2.67 7.36 2.73
C THR A 208 -3.60 7.81 1.60
N LEU A 209 -4.30 6.87 0.97
CA LEU A 209 -5.25 7.16 -0.09
C LEU A 209 -6.69 7.04 0.44
N LEU A 210 -7.47 8.11 0.28
CA LEU A 210 -8.87 8.16 0.73
C LEU A 210 -9.80 8.60 -0.41
N ALA A 211 -10.92 7.89 -0.58
CA ALA A 211 -11.99 8.28 -1.49
C ALA A 211 -12.98 9.22 -0.79
N ILE A 212 -13.28 10.37 -1.42
CA ILE A 212 -14.21 11.38 -0.88
C ILE A 212 -15.62 11.20 -1.48
N PHE A 213 -16.50 10.55 -0.74
CA PHE A 213 -17.92 10.46 -1.11
C PHE A 213 -18.70 11.75 -0.78
N ASP A 214 -18.28 12.48 0.27
CA ASP A 214 -18.94 13.72 0.71
C ASP A 214 -17.92 14.79 1.13
N GLU A 215 -17.82 15.86 0.35
CA GLU A 215 -16.92 17.00 0.64
C GLU A 215 -17.33 17.79 1.88
N SER A 216 -18.58 17.66 2.34
CA SER A 216 -19.06 18.34 3.55
C SER A 216 -18.33 17.85 4.81
N LYS A 217 -17.89 16.59 4.81
CA LYS A 217 -17.10 15.98 5.90
C LYS A 217 -15.69 16.55 6.01
N LEU A 218 -15.20 17.21 4.96
CA LEU A 218 -13.91 17.90 4.94
C LEU A 218 -14.00 19.34 5.46
N LYS A 219 -15.21 19.85 5.77
CA LYS A 219 -15.39 21.18 6.38
C LYS A 219 -14.82 21.17 7.80
N GLY A 220 -13.69 21.85 8.00
CA GLY A 220 -12.95 21.90 9.25
C GLY A 220 -11.49 21.43 9.10
N CYS A 221 -11.26 20.34 8.36
CA CYS A 221 -9.93 19.77 8.09
C CYS A 221 -9.18 20.45 6.93
N THR A 222 -9.78 21.49 6.33
CA THR A 222 -9.41 22.06 5.02
C THR A 222 -8.63 23.37 5.07
N LYS A 223 -8.30 23.89 6.27
CA LYS A 223 -7.44 25.07 6.38
C LYS A 223 -6.02 24.72 5.90
N GLY A 224 -5.71 25.06 4.64
CA GLY A 224 -4.40 24.80 4.01
C GLY A 224 -4.41 23.77 2.88
N LEU A 225 -5.58 23.26 2.48
CA LEU A 225 -5.70 22.23 1.45
C LEU A 225 -5.37 22.77 0.05
N LYS A 226 -4.24 22.35 -0.53
CA LYS A 226 -3.96 22.57 -1.96
C LYS A 226 -4.82 21.62 -2.78
N THR A 227 -5.64 22.19 -3.66
CA THR A 227 -6.51 21.42 -4.55
C THR A 227 -5.92 21.43 -5.96
N VAL A 228 -5.63 20.25 -6.49
CA VAL A 228 -5.38 20.08 -7.91
C VAL A 228 -6.72 19.71 -8.54
N LEU A 229 -7.38 20.72 -9.12
CA LEU A 229 -8.45 20.47 -10.07
C LEU A 229 -7.78 20.13 -11.39
N PHE A 230 -8.18 19.05 -12.04
CA PHE A 230 -7.68 18.72 -13.38
C PHE A 230 -7.72 19.98 -14.27
N GLY A 231 -6.55 20.47 -14.67
CA GLY A 231 -6.36 21.67 -15.50
C GLY A 231 -5.93 22.97 -14.79
N ARG A 232 -6.01 23.11 -13.45
CA ARG A 232 -5.44 24.25 -12.70
C ARG A 232 -5.05 23.86 -11.26
N ILE A 233 -3.78 24.01 -10.91
CA ILE A 233 -3.34 24.06 -9.51
C ILE A 233 -3.95 25.31 -8.89
N CYS A 234 -5.03 25.16 -8.14
CA CYS A 234 -5.67 26.27 -7.45
C CYS A 234 -5.06 26.40 -6.05
N ASN A 235 -4.16 27.36 -5.87
CA ASN A 235 -3.78 27.87 -4.56
C ASN A 235 -4.99 28.61 -3.96
N ARG A 236 -5.90 27.90 -3.27
CA ARG A 236 -6.86 28.58 -2.38
C ARG A 236 -6.17 28.90 -1.06
N ILE A 237 -5.62 30.10 -0.98
CA ILE A 237 -5.40 30.78 0.29
C ILE A 237 -6.79 31.19 0.77
N THR A 238 -7.41 30.40 1.67
CA THR A 238 -8.54 30.90 2.44
C THR A 238 -8.03 31.97 3.39
N ARG A 239 -8.31 33.23 3.05
CA ARG A 239 -8.38 34.32 4.01
C ARG A 239 -9.57 34.10 4.94
#